data_AF-A0A540WE34-F1
#
_entry.id   AF-A0A540WE34-F1
#
_cell.length_a   1.000
_cell.length_b   1.000
_cell.length_c   1.000
_cell.angle_alpha   90.00
_cell.angle_beta   90.00
_cell.angle_gamma   90.00
#
_symmetry.space_group_name_H-M   'P 1'
#
loop_
_entity.id
_entity.type
_entity.pdbx_description
1 polymer ?
#
loop_
_entity_poly.entity_id
_entity_poly.type
_entity_poly.pdbx_seq_one_letter_code
_entity_poly.pdbx_strand_id
1 'polypeptide(L)'
;MSAFQPRLPVRITLLRARGEWRHSITPEGGGFICGRLGDLPDDADPDQARRAAEAMLARLGREFHGAELTVSWDGLSGTVTPAQR
;
A
#
# COMPACT_ATOMS: atom_id res chain seq x y z
N MET A 1 -17.14 -17.17 14.48
CA MET A 1 -16.77 -16.12 13.50
C MET A 1 -15.27 -15.93 13.62
N SER A 2 -14.50 -16.29 12.61
CA SER A 2 -13.04 -16.08 12.65
C SER A 2 -12.79 -14.58 12.63
N ALA A 3 -12.06 -14.05 13.61
CA ALA A 3 -11.66 -12.66 13.60
C ALA A 3 -10.74 -12.44 12.39
N PHE A 4 -11.04 -11.44 11.56
CA PHE A 4 -10.12 -10.99 10.54
C PHE A 4 -8.83 -10.54 11.24
N GLN A 5 -7.77 -11.33 11.11
CA GLN A 5 -6.43 -10.91 11.53
C GLN A 5 -5.75 -10.31 10.30
N PRO A 6 -5.58 -8.99 10.23
CA PRO A 6 -4.85 -8.36 9.15
C PRO A 6 -3.42 -8.90 9.15
N ARG A 7 -3.01 -9.45 8.02
CA ARG A 7 -1.64 -9.94 7.81
C ARG A 7 -0.76 -8.80 7.31
N LEU A 8 0.53 -8.87 7.64
CA LEU A 8 1.48 -7.83 7.29
C LEU A 8 1.54 -7.65 5.76
N PRO A 9 1.43 -6.42 5.23
CA PRO A 9 1.72 -6.15 3.83
C PRO A 9 3.19 -6.46 3.50
N VAL A 10 3.45 -7.19 2.43
CA VAL A 10 4.83 -7.48 1.97
C VAL A 10 5.13 -6.86 0.61
N ARG A 11 4.11 -6.62 -0.21
CA ARG A 11 4.24 -5.95 -1.51
C ARG A 11 3.08 -5.02 -1.77
N ILE A 12 3.35 -3.98 -2.55
CA ILE A 12 2.35 -3.09 -3.11
C ILE A 12 2.65 -2.83 -4.57
N THR A 13 1.62 -2.73 -5.39
CA THR A 13 1.71 -2.28 -6.79
C THR A 13 0.71 -1.16 -7.02
N LEU A 14 1.18 -0.08 -7.63
CA LEU A 14 0.36 1.05 -8.05
C LEU A 14 -0.10 0.84 -9.48
N LEU A 15 -1.37 1.14 -9.71
CA LEU A 15 -2.06 0.93 -10.97
C LEU A 15 -2.66 2.25 -11.41
N ARG A 16 -2.35 2.67 -12.64
CA ARG A 16 -3.11 3.74 -13.30
C ARG A 16 -4.39 3.14 -13.86
N ALA A 17 -5.52 3.51 -13.29
CA ALA A 17 -6.84 3.23 -13.86
C ALA A 17 -7.38 4.51 -14.52
N ARG A 18 -8.38 4.38 -15.40
CA ARG A 18 -9.01 5.56 -16.01
C ARG A 18 -9.66 6.43 -14.93
N GLY A 19 -9.18 7.65 -14.79
CA GLY A 19 -9.67 8.66 -13.85
C GLY A 19 -9.16 8.56 -12.41
N GLU A 20 -8.40 7.52 -12.05
CA GLU A 20 -7.86 7.39 -10.68
C GLU A 20 -6.60 6.51 -10.58
N TRP A 21 -5.80 6.77 -9.55
CA TRP A 21 -4.80 5.82 -9.08
C TRP A 21 -5.41 4.75 -8.17
N ARG A 22 -4.97 3.51 -8.36
CA ARG A 22 -5.35 2.35 -7.55
C ARG A 22 -4.11 1.66 -7.00
N HIS A 23 -4.32 0.81 -6.00
CA HIS A 23 -3.28 -0.05 -5.46
C HIS A 23 -3.75 -1.49 -5.38
N SER A 24 -2.78 -2.41 -5.42
CA SER A 24 -2.93 -3.81 -5.04
C SER A 24 -1.88 -4.13 -3.99
N ILE A 25 -2.30 -4.57 -2.80
CA ILE A 25 -1.41 -5.01 -1.72
C ILE A 25 -1.44 -6.53 -1.65
N THR A 26 -0.26 -7.14 -1.57
CA THR A 26 -0.11 -8.55 -1.25
C THR A 26 0.34 -8.67 0.20
N PRO A 27 -0.48 -9.25 1.09
CA PRO A 27 -0.08 -9.54 2.44
C PRO A 27 0.71 -10.86 2.54
N GLU A 28 1.29 -11.12 3.71
CA GLU A 28 1.87 -12.42 4.03
C GLU A 28 0.88 -13.57 3.79
N GLY A 29 1.38 -14.68 3.26
CA GLY A 29 0.55 -15.83 2.92
C GLY A 29 -0.39 -15.62 1.71
N GLY A 30 -0.18 -14.56 0.92
CA GLY A 30 -0.75 -14.40 -0.41
C GLY A 30 -2.12 -13.70 -0.47
N GLY A 31 -2.71 -13.69 -1.67
CA GLY A 31 -3.91 -12.93 -1.97
C GLY A 31 -3.64 -11.48 -2.40
N PHE A 32 -4.71 -10.74 -2.70
CA PHE A 32 -4.62 -9.35 -3.13
C PHE A 32 -5.72 -8.52 -2.48
N ILE A 33 -5.33 -7.37 -1.93
CA ILE A 33 -6.25 -6.35 -1.42
C ILE A 33 -6.13 -5.14 -2.35
N CYS A 34 -7.15 -4.95 -3.17
CA CYS A 34 -7.19 -3.85 -4.13
C CYS A 34 -8.02 -2.69 -3.58
N GLY A 35 -7.60 -1.46 -3.88
CA GLY A 35 -8.30 -0.27 -3.44
C GLY A 35 -7.95 0.96 -4.28
N ARG A 36 -8.61 2.07 -3.97
CA ARG A 36 -8.32 3.38 -4.55
C ARG A 36 -7.26 4.09 -3.74
N LEU A 37 -6.39 4.82 -4.41
CA LEU A 37 -5.32 5.56 -3.76
C LEU A 37 -5.77 7.01 -3.50
N GLY A 38 -6.68 7.18 -2.55
CA GLY A 38 -7.33 8.46 -2.29
C GLY A 38 -8.07 9.00 -3.53
N ASP A 39 -8.15 10.33 -3.64
CA ASP A 39 -8.75 11.04 -4.78
C ASP A 39 -7.66 11.58 -5.73
N LEU A 40 -6.63 10.78 -5.98
CA LEU A 40 -5.56 11.11 -6.94
C LEU A 40 -6.05 10.88 -8.38
N PRO A 41 -6.06 11.93 -9.23
CA PRO A 41 -6.42 11.78 -10.65
C PRO A 41 -5.36 10.93 -11.38
N ASP A 42 -5.75 10.25 -12.46
CA ASP A 42 -4.89 9.30 -13.18
C ASP A 42 -3.68 9.92 -13.88
N ASP A 43 -3.73 11.23 -14.13
CA ASP A 43 -2.62 12.02 -14.67
C ASP A 43 -1.62 12.50 -13.59
N ALA A 44 -1.91 12.24 -12.31
CA ALA A 44 -0.98 12.57 -11.23
C ALA A 44 0.38 11.86 -11.41
N ASP A 45 1.42 12.53 -10.94
CA ASP A 45 2.80 12.06 -11.06
C ASP A 45 2.99 10.74 -10.26
N PRO A 46 3.74 9.75 -10.77
CA PRO A 46 4.04 8.51 -10.05
C PRO A 46 4.56 8.73 -8.62
N ASP A 47 5.33 9.79 -8.36
CA ASP A 47 5.86 10.13 -7.05
C ASP A 47 4.77 10.60 -6.10
N GLN A 48 3.75 11.30 -6.62
CA GLN A 48 2.58 11.67 -5.82
C GLN A 48 1.80 10.41 -5.42
N ALA A 49 1.63 9.47 -6.34
CA ALA A 49 1.01 8.18 -6.04
C ALA A 49 1.83 7.39 -5.00
N ARG A 50 3.15 7.31 -5.16
CA ARG A 50 4.03 6.64 -4.18
C ARG A 50 3.90 7.25 -2.77
N ARG A 51 3.95 8.58 -2.64
CA ARG A 51 3.75 9.26 -1.36
C ARG A 51 2.38 8.99 -0.73
N ALA A 52 1.31 8.97 -1.53
CA ALA A 52 -0.02 8.64 -1.02
C ALA A 52 -0.12 7.18 -0.55
N ALA A 53 0.56 6.25 -1.24
CA ALA A 53 0.62 4.86 -0.85
C ALA A 53 1.41 4.64 0.44
N GLU A 54 2.55 5.33 0.60
CA GLU A 54 3.32 5.34 1.83
C GLU A 54 2.50 5.89 3.00
N ALA A 55 1.80 7.02 2.82
CA ALA A 55 0.95 7.59 3.86
C ALA A 55 -0.19 6.64 4.28
N MET A 56 -0.82 5.97 3.29
CA MET A 56 -1.82 4.94 3.54
C MET A 56 -1.22 3.76 4.34
N LEU A 57 -0.08 3.21 3.91
CA LEU A 57 0.57 2.08 4.58
C LEU A 57 1.06 2.44 5.98
N ALA A 58 1.56 3.66 6.20
CA ALA A 58 1.94 4.13 7.53
C ALA A 58 0.73 4.19 8.48
N ARG A 59 -0.44 4.64 7.98
CA ARG A 59 -1.69 4.60 8.76
C ARG A 59 -2.10 3.17 9.10
N LEU A 60 -2.16 2.28 8.10
CA LEU A 60 -2.56 0.89 8.28
C LEU A 60 -1.59 0.13 9.19
N GLY A 61 -0.29 0.37 9.05
CA GLY A 61 0.75 -0.19 9.90
C GLY A 61 0.54 0.15 11.37
N ARG A 62 0.29 1.43 11.68
CA ARG A 62 0.01 1.87 13.05
C ARG A 62 -1.29 1.29 13.59
N GLU A 63 -2.35 1.30 12.79
CA GLU A 63 -3.69 0.87 13.20
C GLU A 63 -3.78 -0.64 13.45
N PHE A 64 -3.18 -1.46 12.58
CA PHE A 64 -3.35 -2.91 12.59
C PHE A 64 -2.14 -3.69 13.11
N HIS A 65 -0.94 -3.11 13.09
CA HIS A 65 0.31 -3.80 13.42
C HIS A 65 1.15 -3.09 14.48
N GLY A 66 0.76 -1.89 14.93
CA GLY A 66 1.53 -1.11 15.90
C GLY A 66 2.93 -0.71 15.42
N ALA A 67 3.17 -0.70 14.11
CA ALA A 67 4.47 -0.42 13.49
C ALA A 67 4.32 0.51 12.29
N GLU A 68 5.32 1.36 12.03
CA GLU A 68 5.39 2.03 10.73
C GLU A 68 5.85 1.06 9.65
N LEU A 69 5.26 1.19 8.47
CA LEU A 69 5.62 0.43 7.28
C LEU A 69 6.31 1.37 6.29
N THR A 70 7.45 0.94 5.78
CA THR A 70 8.21 1.62 4.73
C THR A 70 8.12 0.84 3.43
N VAL A 71 8.29 1.52 2.30
CA VAL A 71 8.28 0.90 0.98
C VAL A 71 9.59 1.16 0.25
N SER A 72 10.22 0.09 -0.23
CA SER A 72 11.32 0.17 -1.19
C SER A 72 10.74 0.01 -2.59
N TRP A 73 10.74 1.09 -3.38
CA TRP A 73 10.12 1.12 -4.71
C TRP A 73 11.07 0.65 -5.82
N ASP A 74 10.52 -0.14 -6.74
CA ASP A 74 11.03 -0.46 -8.07
C ASP A 74 9.94 -0.11 -9.11
N GLY A 75 10.07 1.08 -9.69
CA GLY A 75 9.02 1.69 -10.52
C GLY A 75 7.72 1.90 -9.73
N LEU A 76 6.64 1.24 -10.18
CA LEU A 76 5.31 1.29 -9.55
C LEU A 76 5.04 0.11 -8.61
N SER A 77 6.01 -0.78 -8.41
CA SER A 77 5.92 -1.85 -7.42
C SER A 77 6.86 -1.57 -6.26
N GLY A 78 6.51 -2.03 -5.07
CA GLY A 78 7.33 -1.82 -3.88
C GLY A 78 7.30 -3.00 -2.94
N THR A 79 8.43 -3.25 -2.30
CA THR A 79 8.55 -4.18 -1.17
C THR A 79 8.24 -3.42 0.10
N VAL A 80 7.33 -3.95 0.93
CA VAL A 80 6.91 -3.32 2.18
C VAL A 80 7.62 -4.03 3.34
N THR A 81 8.23 -3.23 4.23
CA THR A 81 8.90 -3.74 5.43
C THR A 81 8.53 -2.88 6.64
N PRO A 82 8.46 -3.44 7.85
CA PRO A 82 8.41 -2.63 9.07
C PRO A 82 9.63 -1.71 9.15
N ALA A 83 9.43 -0.46 9.54
CA ALA A 83 10.53 0.44 9.86
C ALA A 83 11.33 -0.15 11.03
N GLN A 84 12.65 -0.28 10.87
CA GLN A 84 13.52 -0.62 11.99
C GLN A 84 13.57 0.58 12.94
N ARG A 85 13.33 0.34 14.22
CA ARG A 85 13.34 1.36 15.27
C ARG A 85 14.74 1.63 15.77
#